data_AF-A0A5K1CL71-F1
#
_entry.id   AF-A0A5K1CL71-F1
#
_cell.length_a   1.000
_cell.length_b   1.000
_cell.length_c   1.000
_cell.angle_alpha   90.00
_cell.angle_beta   90.00
_cell.angle_gamma   90.00
#
_symmetry.space_group_name_H-M   'P 1'
#
loop_
_entity.id
_entity.type
_entity.pdbx_description
1 polymer ?
#
loop_
_entity_poly.entity_id
_entity_poly.type
_entity_poly.pdbx_seq_one_letter_code
_entity_poly.pdbx_strand_id
1 'polypeptide(L)' 'YKIYVEGVAWSVSRKYILACDSPTLSVKDRYYDFFSRSLQPGQHFWPISADNKCPSIKFAVDWGNSHPQK' A
#
# COMPACT_ATOMS: atom_id res chain seq x y z
N TYR A 1 -7.67 3.51 -6.13
CA TYR A 1 -6.77 2.58 -5.41
C TYR A 1 -5.59 2.20 -6.28
N LYS A 2 -4.39 2.14 -5.70
CA LYS A 2 -3.18 1.63 -6.34
C LYS A 2 -2.52 0.62 -5.40
N ILE A 3 -1.97 -0.47 -5.94
CA ILE A 3 -1.39 -1.55 -5.12
C ILE A 3 0.11 -1.60 -5.38
N TYR A 4 0.88 -1.55 -4.30
CA TYR A 4 2.31 -1.82 -4.32
C TYR A 4 2.60 -3.23 -3.83
N VAL A 5 3.43 -3.95 -4.59
CA VAL A 5 3.93 -5.29 -4.26
C VAL A 5 5.40 -5.35 -4.64
N GLU A 6 6.20 -6.00 -3.78
CA GLU A 6 7.61 -6.28 -4.06
C GLU A 6 7.78 -7.38 -5.10
N GLY A 7 8.87 -7.32 -5.86
CA GLY A 7 9.26 -8.35 -6.82
C GLY A 7 10.38 -9.22 -6.24
N VAL A 8 11.45 -9.40 -7.01
CA VAL A 8 12.69 -10.03 -6.53
C VAL A 8 13.29 -9.21 -5.37
N ALA A 9 13.19 -7.89 -5.45
CA ALA A 9 13.59 -6.91 -4.44
C ALA A 9 12.51 -5.83 -4.29
N TRP A 10 12.85 -4.70 -3.68
CA TRP A 10 12.01 -3.51 -3.71
C TRP A 10 11.72 -3.08 -5.17
N SER A 11 10.51 -2.58 -5.42
CA SER A 11 10.12 -2.13 -6.76
C SER A 11 10.16 -0.61 -6.85
N VAL A 12 10.76 -0.11 -7.95
CA VAL A 12 10.83 1.32 -8.28
C VAL A 12 9.44 1.93 -8.49
N SER A 13 8.39 1.11 -8.71
CA SER A 13 7.02 1.58 -8.88
C SER A 13 6.44 2.27 -7.64
N ARG A 14 6.98 2.03 -6.42
CA ARG A 14 6.45 2.60 -5.16
C ARG A 14 6.29 4.11 -5.22
N LYS A 15 7.36 4.81 -5.64
CA LYS A 15 7.38 6.28 -5.68
C LYS A 15 6.32 6.85 -6.62
N TYR A 16 6.07 6.17 -7.74
CA TYR A 16 5.07 6.59 -8.72
C TYR A 16 3.65 6.31 -8.22
N ILE A 17 3.45 5.19 -7.52
CA ILE A 17 2.17 4.84 -6.90
C ILE A 17 1.77 5.89 -5.86
N LEU A 18 2.71 6.29 -4.99
CA LEU A 18 2.47 7.31 -3.97
C LEU A 18 2.21 8.70 -4.56
N ALA A 19 2.78 9.02 -5.73
CA ALA A 19 2.60 10.30 -6.39
C ALA A 19 1.27 10.45 -7.16
N CYS A 20 0.50 9.37 -7.33
CA CYS A 20 -0.74 9.35 -8.11
C CYS A 20 -1.97 9.90 -7.36
N ASP A 21 -1.79 10.51 -6.18
CA ASP A 21 -2.86 11.02 -5.30
C ASP A 21 -4.05 10.06 -5.17
N SER A 22 -3.72 8.79 -5.01
CA SER A 22 -4.66 7.68 -4.98
C SER A 22 -4.44 6.87 -3.71
N PRO A 23 -5.50 6.32 -3.08
CA PRO A 23 -5.34 5.43 -1.93
C PRO A 23 -4.40 4.28 -2.28
N THR A 24 -3.28 4.22 -1.55
CA THR A 24 -2.19 3.27 -1.80
C THR A 24 -2.31 2.09 -0.86
N LEU A 25 -2.41 0.89 -1.41
CA LEU A 25 -2.40 -0.37 -0.68
C LEU A 25 -0.99 -0.96 -0.77
N SER A 26 -0.27 -1.10 0.34
CA SER A 26 1.07 -1.68 0.36
C SER A 26 1.03 -3.05 1.00
N VAL A 27 1.39 -4.10 0.25
CA VAL A 27 1.64 -5.41 0.84
C VAL A 27 2.86 -5.34 1.75
N LYS A 28 2.84 -6.03 2.88
CA LYS A 28 3.93 -6.03 3.87
C LYS A 28 5.31 -6.08 3.22
N ASP A 29 6.06 -5.00 3.42
CA ASP A 29 7.38 -4.79 2.85
C ASP A 29 8.43 -5.65 3.55
N ARG A 30 9.37 -6.20 2.77
CA ARG A 30 10.57 -6.88 3.28
C ARG A 30 11.82 -6.07 2.98
N TYR A 31 11.82 -5.29 1.92
CA TYR A 31 12.93 -4.48 1.46
C TYR A 31 12.67 -3.00 1.72
N TYR A 32 13.68 -2.33 2.26
CA TYR A 32 13.62 -0.90 2.55
C TYR A 32 14.60 -0.13 1.65
N ASP A 33 14.07 0.81 0.88
CA ASP A 33 14.84 1.87 0.23
C ASP A 33 15.05 3.08 1.16
N PHE A 34 15.71 4.12 0.65
CA PHE A 34 16.10 5.29 1.44
C PHE A 34 14.93 6.11 2.03
N PHE A 35 13.73 6.07 1.46
CA PHE A 35 12.57 6.84 1.95
C PHE A 35 11.50 5.95 2.59
N SER A 36 11.46 4.66 2.26
CA SER A 36 10.46 3.70 2.72
C SER A 36 10.35 3.59 4.25
N ARG A 37 11.45 3.80 4.99
CA ARG A 37 11.47 3.73 6.47
C ARG A 37 10.67 4.84 7.15
N SER A 38 10.49 5.96 6.47
CA SER A 38 9.72 7.10 6.97
C SER A 38 8.23 6.98 6.64
N LEU A 39 7.82 6.00 5.84
CA LEU A 39 6.41 5.79 5.49
C LEU A 39 5.66 5.15 6.66
N GLN A 40 4.67 5.86 7.15
CA GLN A 40 3.79 5.39 8.22
C GLN A 40 2.49 4.76 7.65
N PRO A 41 2.11 3.56 8.12
CA PRO A 41 0.83 2.94 7.77
C PRO A 41 -0.33 3.79 8.31
N GLY A 42 -1.41 3.89 7.55
CA GLY A 42 -2.58 4.71 7.87
C GLY A 42 -2.45 6.20 7.56
N GLN A 43 -1.22 6.71 7.39
CA GLN A 43 -0.97 8.08 6.94
C GLN A 43 -0.58 8.14 5.46
N HIS A 44 0.35 7.27 5.03
CA HIS A 44 0.88 7.29 3.66
C HIS A 44 0.37 6.13 2.80
N PHE A 45 0.04 5.00 3.43
CA PHE A 45 -0.47 3.83 2.74
C PHE A 45 -1.31 2.95 3.68
N TRP A 46 -2.14 2.10 3.11
CA TRP A 46 -2.90 1.08 3.82
C TRP A 46 -2.11 -0.24 3.83
N PRO A 47 -1.78 -0.81 5.00
CA PRO A 47 -1.03 -2.06 5.08
C PRO A 47 -1.91 -3.25 4.69
N ILE A 48 -1.38 -4.12 3.82
CA ILE A 48 -2.02 -5.36 3.37
C ILE A 48 -1.20 -6.55 3.86
N SER A 49 -1.89 -7.55 4.42
CA SER A 49 -1.25 -8.79 4.86
C SER A 49 -0.66 -9.56 3.68
N ALA A 50 0.57 -10.06 3.85
CA ALA A 50 1.23 -10.87 2.82
C ALA A 50 0.62 -12.29 2.71
N ASP A 51 0.08 -12.82 3.80
CA ASP A 51 -0.47 -14.18 3.85
C ASP A 51 -1.91 -14.22 3.36
N ASN A 52 -2.69 -13.17 3.66
CA ASN A 52 -4.11 -13.07 3.31
C ASN A 52 -4.38 -11.86 2.41
N LYS A 53 -3.72 -11.80 1.26
CA LYS A 53 -3.77 -10.65 0.34
C LYS A 53 -5.19 -10.32 -0.15
N CYS A 54 -5.88 -11.28 -0.78
CA CYS A 54 -7.19 -11.03 -1.39
C CYS A 54 -8.26 -10.59 -0.37
N PRO A 55 -8.41 -11.27 0.79
CA PRO A 55 -9.35 -10.83 1.82
C PRO A 55 -9.00 -9.45 2.39
N SER A 56 -7.70 -9.18 2.61
CA SER A 56 -7.25 -7.88 3.14
C SER A 56 -7.50 -6.74 2.15
N ILE A 57 -7.25 -6.97 0.86
CA ILE A 57 -7.53 -5.99 -0.20
C ILE A 57 -9.03 -5.74 -0.30
N LYS A 58 -9.85 -6.80 -0.29
CA LYS A 58 -11.31 -6.67 -0.31
C LYS A 58 -11.81 -5.82 0.87
N PHE A 59 -11.34 -6.12 2.08
CA PHE A 59 -11.68 -5.33 3.27
C PHE A 59 -11.26 -3.86 3.13
N ALA A 60 -10.03 -3.59 2.67
CA ALA A 60 -9.53 -2.23 2.50
C ALA A 60 -10.35 -1.43 1.47
N VAL A 61 -10.75 -2.06 0.36
CA VAL A 61 -11.57 -1.42 -0.69
C VAL A 61 -13.00 -1.21 -0.22
N ASP A 62 -13.62 -2.22 0.42
CA ASP A 62 -14.98 -2.10 0.97
C ASP A 62 -15.05 -1.01 2.05
N TRP A 63 -14.02 -0.92 2.91
CA TRP A 63 -13.89 0.14 3.91
C TRP A 63 -13.67 1.52 3.28
N GLY A 64 -12.77 1.64 2.31
CA GLY A 64 -12.49 2.93 1.64
C GLY A 64 -13.69 3.45 0.84
N ASN A 65 -14.43 2.55 0.18
CA ASN A 65 -15.64 2.92 -0.56
C ASN A 65 -16.78 3.37 0.37
N SER A 66 -16.84 2.87 1.60
CA SER A 66 -17.80 3.32 2.61
C SER A 66 -17.39 4.62 3.32
N HIS A 67 -16.12 5.05 3.19
CA HIS A 67 -15.57 6.24 3.83
C HIS A 67 -14.81 7.14 2.84
N PRO A 68 -15.47 7.74 1.84
CA PRO A 68 -14.79 8.50 0.78
C PRO A 68 -14.15 9.83 1.24
N GLN A 69 -14.48 10.32 2.43
CA GLN A 69 -13.99 11.59 3.00
C GLN A 69 -12.82 11.40 3.98
N LYS A 70 -12.36 10.15 4.15
CA LYS A 70 -11.29 9.77 5.07
C LYS A 70 -9.95 9.66 4.36
#